data_AF-A0A955FEN6-F1
#
_entry.id   AF-A0A955FEN6-F1
#
_cell.length_a   1.000
_cell.length_b   1.000
_cell.length_c   1.000
_cell.angle_alpha   90.00
_cell.angle_beta   90.00
_cell.angle_gamma   90.00
#
_symmetry.space_group_name_H-M   'P 1'
#
loop_
_entity.id
_entity.type
_entity.pdbx_description
1 polymer ?
#
loop_
_entity_poly.entity_id
_entity_poly.type
_entity_poly.pdbx_seq_one_letter_code
_entity_poly.pdbx_strand_id
1 'polypeptide(L)'
;GEKEGRRERREEKEKKGGRERERERERERERERERERGSALRKVPIVSSVYHLYESFHECLIAFPKSERYSLGATCQSEILELLRLSLRAASSTKPSDKAAYINEASVRLDSLRLLLNLCKDCKCVSNQAYQQLDSTCSEIGRMLGGWLKSITSSP
;
A
#
# COMPACT_ATOMS: atom_id res chain seq x y z
N GLY A 1 -35.34 -7.95 -51.61
CA GLY A 1 -33.91 -8.14 -51.94
C GLY A 1 -33.04 -7.04 -51.36
N GLU A 2 -32.86 -5.91 -52.05
CA GLU A 2 -31.85 -4.89 -51.68
C GLU A 2 -32.20 -4.02 -50.45
N LYS A 3 -33.45 -3.58 -50.33
CA LYS A 3 -33.92 -2.78 -49.19
C LYS A 3 -33.88 -3.55 -47.86
N GLU A 4 -34.07 -4.85 -47.93
CA GLU A 4 -34.11 -5.76 -46.79
C GLU A 4 -32.70 -6.04 -46.25
N GLY A 5 -31.75 -6.36 -47.14
CA GLY A 5 -30.33 -6.49 -46.76
C GLY A 5 -29.69 -5.19 -46.24
N ARG A 6 -30.19 -4.02 -46.65
CA ARG A 6 -29.74 -2.72 -46.12
C ARG A 6 -30.29 -2.45 -44.71
N ARG A 7 -31.47 -2.97 -44.39
CA ARG A 7 -32.10 -2.89 -43.07
C ARG A 7 -31.42 -3.85 -42.09
N GLU A 8 -31.16 -5.09 -42.49
CA GLU A 8 -30.44 -6.07 -41.67
C GLU A 8 -29.02 -5.60 -41.31
N ARG A 9 -28.26 -5.07 -42.27
CA ARG A 9 -26.92 -4.51 -42.00
C ARG A 9 -26.96 -3.30 -41.05
N ARG A 10 -28.05 -2.54 -41.05
CA ARG A 10 -28.24 -1.40 -40.14
C ARG A 10 -28.55 -1.89 -38.73
N GLU A 11 -29.45 -2.86 -38.60
CA GLU A 11 -29.80 -3.50 -37.33
C GLU A 11 -28.61 -4.25 -36.72
N GLU A 12 -27.77 -4.89 -37.53
CA GLU A 12 -26.53 -5.56 -37.07
C GLU A 12 -25.48 -4.54 -36.61
N LYS A 13 -25.30 -3.42 -37.31
CA LYS A 13 -24.44 -2.31 -36.87
C LYS A 13 -24.93 -1.67 -35.58
N GLU A 14 -26.24 -1.47 -35.43
CA GLU A 14 -26.86 -0.93 -34.21
C GLU A 14 -26.69 -1.89 -33.03
N LYS A 15 -26.90 -3.21 -33.23
CA LYS A 15 -26.62 -4.24 -32.22
C LYS A 15 -25.14 -4.31 -31.84
N LYS A 16 -24.23 -4.22 -32.82
CA LYS A 16 -22.78 -4.23 -32.58
C LYS A 16 -22.34 -2.98 -31.81
N GLY A 17 -22.86 -1.80 -32.16
CA GLY A 17 -22.63 -0.56 -31.44
C GLY A 17 -23.22 -0.57 -30.02
N GLY A 18 -24.39 -1.19 -29.82
CA GLY A 18 -24.97 -1.40 -28.50
C GLY A 18 -24.10 -2.27 -27.59
N ARG A 19 -23.62 -3.41 -28.11
CA ARG A 19 -22.70 -4.32 -27.40
C ARG A 19 -21.35 -3.67 -27.08
N GLU A 20 -20.84 -2.86 -27.98
CA GLU A 20 -19.58 -2.13 -27.77
C GLU A 20 -19.70 -1.08 -26.66
N ARG A 21 -20.80 -0.31 -26.65
CA ARG A 21 -21.12 0.64 -25.57
C ARG A 21 -21.32 -0.04 -24.22
N GLU A 22 -21.96 -1.21 -24.20
CA GLU A 22 -22.14 -1.98 -22.97
C GLU A 22 -20.80 -2.47 -22.40
N ARG A 23 -19.91 -2.99 -23.26
CA ARG A 23 -18.54 -3.39 -22.88
C ARG A 23 -17.71 -2.21 -22.39
N GLU A 24 -17.84 -1.04 -23.01
CA GLU A 24 -17.14 0.17 -22.58
C GLU A 24 -17.63 0.63 -21.20
N ARG A 25 -18.94 0.63 -20.96
CA ARG A 25 -19.53 0.92 -19.63
C ARG A 25 -19.10 -0.08 -18.57
N GLU A 26 -19.00 -1.37 -18.91
CA GLU A 26 -18.53 -2.40 -17.99
C GLU A 26 -17.06 -2.18 -17.60
N ARG A 27 -16.20 -1.88 -18.57
CA ARG A 27 -14.78 -1.53 -18.32
C ARG A 27 -14.63 -0.26 -17.49
N GLU A 28 -15.47 0.74 -17.71
CA GLU A 28 -15.46 1.98 -16.93
C GLU A 28 -15.86 1.71 -15.47
N ARG A 29 -16.92 0.92 -15.25
CA ARG A 29 -17.34 0.48 -13.91
C ARG A 29 -16.27 -0.36 -13.21
N GLU A 30 -15.57 -1.22 -13.93
CA GLU A 30 -14.47 -2.02 -13.38
C GLU A 30 -13.32 -1.12 -12.92
N ARG A 31 -12.90 -0.15 -13.75
CA ARG A 31 -11.88 0.85 -13.39
C ARG A 31 -12.29 1.69 -12.19
N GLU A 32 -13.56 2.08 -12.10
CA GLU A 32 -14.09 2.83 -10.97
C GLU A 32 -14.00 2.02 -9.67
N ARG A 33 -14.44 0.74 -9.69
CA ARG A 33 -14.30 -0.17 -8.55
C ARG A 33 -12.85 -0.39 -8.12
N GLU A 34 -11.92 -0.52 -9.08
CA GLU A 34 -10.49 -0.65 -8.77
C GLU A 34 -9.94 0.61 -8.09
N ARG A 35 -10.31 1.80 -8.58
CA ARG A 35 -9.93 3.09 -7.97
C ARG A 35 -10.48 3.22 -6.56
N GLU A 36 -11.75 2.87 -6.36
CA GLU A 36 -12.39 2.86 -5.04
C GLU A 36 -11.69 1.90 -4.09
N ARG A 37 -11.35 0.70 -4.55
CA ARG A 37 -10.62 -0.29 -3.75
C ARG A 37 -9.25 0.23 -3.32
N GLY A 38 -8.50 0.86 -4.23
CA GLY A 38 -7.22 1.50 -3.90
C GLY A 38 -7.36 2.61 -2.86
N SER A 39 -8.40 3.44 -2.98
CA SER A 39 -8.73 4.48 -2.00
C SER A 39 -9.13 3.89 -0.64
N ALA A 40 -9.92 2.82 -0.62
CA ALA A 40 -10.37 2.16 0.59
C ALA A 40 -9.21 1.54 1.40
N LEU A 41 -8.21 0.96 0.73
CA LEU A 41 -7.03 0.40 1.41
C LEU A 41 -6.24 1.46 2.17
N ARG A 42 -6.15 2.69 1.63
CA ARG A 42 -5.52 3.83 2.33
C ARG A 42 -6.29 4.29 3.56
N LYS A 43 -7.59 3.96 3.68
CA LYS A 43 -8.38 4.30 4.87
C LYS A 43 -8.14 3.37 6.05
N VAL A 44 -7.49 2.21 5.82
CA VAL A 44 -7.09 1.32 6.91
C VAL A 44 -5.98 2.02 7.69
N PRO A 45 -6.16 2.30 9.00
CA PRO A 45 -5.26 3.18 9.73
C PRO A 45 -3.79 2.79 9.61
N ILE A 46 -3.44 1.52 9.83
CA ILE A 46 -2.06 1.07 9.80
C ILE A 46 -1.44 1.17 8.40
N VAL A 47 -2.23 0.91 7.36
CA VAL A 47 -1.79 1.05 5.96
C VAL A 47 -1.53 2.52 5.65
N SER A 48 -2.40 3.43 6.12
CA SER A 48 -2.20 4.87 5.98
C SER A 48 -0.91 5.33 6.66
N SER A 49 -0.66 4.90 7.90
CA SER A 49 0.54 5.31 8.66
C SER A 49 1.82 4.80 8.01
N VAL A 50 1.85 3.55 7.54
CA VAL A 50 3.02 3.00 6.82
C VAL A 50 3.21 3.69 5.46
N TYR A 51 2.12 4.03 4.78
CA TYR A 51 2.18 4.78 3.53
C TYR A 51 2.78 6.18 3.73
N HIS A 52 2.33 6.92 4.75
CA HIS A 52 2.93 8.22 5.11
C HIS A 52 4.40 8.09 5.55
N LEU A 53 4.76 7.01 6.26
CA LEU A 53 6.16 6.75 6.62
C LEU A 53 7.04 6.65 5.37
N TYR A 54 6.57 5.98 4.32
CA TYR A 54 7.31 5.88 3.05
C TYR A 54 7.46 7.24 2.38
N GLU A 55 6.40 8.06 2.32
CA GLU A 55 6.44 9.40 1.74
C GLU A 55 7.47 10.28 2.48
N SER A 56 7.38 10.36 3.81
CA SER A 56 8.33 11.11 4.64
C SER A 56 9.77 10.60 4.48
N PHE A 57 9.97 9.28 4.40
CA PHE A 57 11.30 8.72 4.19
C PHE A 57 11.84 9.04 2.78
N HIS A 58 10.97 9.04 1.77
CA HIS A 58 11.36 9.36 0.40
C HIS A 58 11.86 10.80 0.27
N GLU A 59 11.23 11.75 0.95
CA GLU A 59 11.72 13.13 1.02
C GLU A 59 13.12 13.22 1.63
N CYS A 60 13.39 12.40 2.65
CA CYS A 60 14.71 12.34 3.29
C CYS A 60 15.80 11.84 2.33
N LEU A 61 15.47 10.96 1.39
CA LEU A 61 16.46 10.41 0.45
C LEU A 61 17.11 11.50 -0.40
N ILE A 62 16.44 12.61 -0.67
CA ILE A 62 17.01 13.75 -1.42
C ILE A 62 18.25 14.29 -0.70
N ALA A 63 18.29 14.23 0.63
CA ALA A 63 19.42 14.69 1.44
C ALA A 63 20.54 13.65 1.62
N PHE A 64 20.31 12.37 1.28
CA PHE A 64 21.31 11.32 1.48
C PHE A 64 22.55 11.52 0.60
N PRO A 65 23.75 11.20 1.11
CA PRO A 65 24.94 11.03 0.28
C PRO A 65 24.68 10.00 -0.82
N LYS A 66 25.27 10.21 -2.00
CA LYS A 66 25.01 9.35 -3.18
C LYS A 66 25.34 7.88 -2.93
N SER A 67 26.41 7.57 -2.18
CA SER A 67 26.76 6.20 -1.81
C SER A 67 25.68 5.56 -0.92
N GLU A 68 25.27 6.26 0.13
CA GLU A 68 24.33 5.77 1.14
C GLU A 68 22.89 5.68 0.64
N ARG A 69 22.52 6.51 -0.34
CA ARG A 69 21.19 6.48 -0.97
C ARG A 69 20.90 5.11 -1.58
N TYR A 70 21.87 4.50 -2.25
CA TYR A 70 21.70 3.21 -2.93
C TYR A 70 22.07 2.00 -2.05
N SER A 71 22.67 2.22 -0.88
CA SER A 71 22.87 1.18 0.13
C SER A 71 21.79 1.28 1.22
N LEU A 72 22.03 2.05 2.28
CA LEU A 72 21.19 2.13 3.46
C LEU A 72 19.80 2.69 3.15
N GLY A 73 19.73 3.71 2.28
CA GLY A 73 18.47 4.28 1.82
C GLY A 73 17.58 3.25 1.11
N ALA A 74 18.14 2.51 0.16
CA ALA A 74 17.44 1.47 -0.58
C ALA A 74 16.97 0.31 0.32
N THR A 75 17.79 -0.08 1.29
CA THR A 75 17.42 -1.10 2.30
C THR A 75 16.23 -0.61 3.14
N CYS A 76 16.28 0.62 3.65
CA CYS A 76 15.17 1.20 4.42
C CYS A 76 13.87 1.26 3.60
N GLN A 77 13.94 1.71 2.33
CA GLN A 77 12.77 1.71 1.45
C GLN A 77 12.18 0.31 1.28
N SER A 78 13.04 -0.69 1.10
CA SER A 78 12.61 -2.08 0.94
C SER A 78 11.91 -2.61 2.18
N GLU A 79 12.43 -2.31 3.37
CA GLU A 79 11.82 -2.67 4.65
C GLU A 79 10.46 -1.98 4.86
N ILE A 80 10.34 -0.69 4.55
CA ILE A 80 9.06 0.04 4.64
C ILE A 80 8.03 -0.56 3.68
N LEU A 81 8.43 -0.90 2.46
CA LEU A 81 7.52 -1.52 1.49
C LEU A 81 7.11 -2.94 1.89
N GLU A 82 7.98 -3.70 2.56
CA GLU A 82 7.60 -5.00 3.12
C GLU A 82 6.62 -4.84 4.28
N LEU A 83 6.86 -3.87 5.17
CA LEU A 83 5.93 -3.53 6.23
C LEU A 83 4.53 -3.16 5.69
N LEU A 84 4.48 -2.45 4.57
CA LEU A 84 3.23 -2.13 3.87
C LEU A 84 2.55 -3.40 3.32
N ARG A 85 3.30 -4.30 2.69
CA ARG A 85 2.80 -5.59 2.17
C ARG A 85 2.22 -6.45 3.30
N LEU A 86 2.94 -6.58 4.42
CA LEU A 86 2.49 -7.33 5.59
C LEU A 86 1.23 -6.72 6.21
N SER A 87 1.16 -5.39 6.30
CA SER A 87 -0.03 -4.67 6.78
C SER A 87 -1.26 -4.94 5.90
N LEU A 88 -1.08 -4.95 4.57
CA LEU A 88 -2.15 -5.28 3.63
C LEU A 88 -2.59 -6.75 3.72
N ARG A 89 -1.64 -7.68 3.88
CA ARG A 89 -1.92 -9.11 4.08
C ARG A 89 -2.71 -9.33 5.38
N ALA A 90 -2.29 -8.69 6.47
CA ALA A 90 -3.00 -8.72 7.74
C ALA A 90 -4.42 -8.14 7.58
N ALA A 91 -4.60 -7.02 6.87
CA ALA A 91 -5.91 -6.40 6.66
C ALA A 91 -6.85 -7.26 5.80
N SER A 92 -6.30 -8.00 4.84
CA SER A 92 -7.07 -8.85 3.92
C SER A 92 -7.29 -10.28 4.45
N SER A 93 -6.59 -10.69 5.50
CA SER A 93 -6.70 -12.03 6.06
C SER A 93 -7.98 -12.21 6.88
N THR A 94 -8.67 -13.31 6.61
CA THR A 94 -9.89 -13.73 7.33
C THR A 94 -9.59 -14.64 8.51
N LYS A 95 -8.44 -15.34 8.51
CA LYS A 95 -8.06 -16.27 9.57
C LYS A 95 -7.28 -15.55 10.68
N PRO A 96 -7.72 -15.67 11.96
CA PRO A 96 -7.01 -15.06 13.09
C PRO A 96 -5.54 -15.49 13.21
N SER A 97 -5.23 -16.76 12.94
CA SER A 97 -3.87 -17.31 12.98
C SER A 97 -2.93 -16.63 12.00
N ASP A 98 -3.36 -16.52 10.74
CA ASP A 98 -2.56 -15.97 9.65
C ASP A 98 -2.38 -14.47 9.87
N LYS A 99 -3.43 -13.80 10.35
CA LYS A 99 -3.39 -12.39 10.72
C LYS A 99 -2.37 -12.12 11.83
N ALA A 100 -2.36 -12.93 12.89
CA ALA A 100 -1.36 -12.82 13.96
C ALA A 100 0.07 -13.07 13.44
N ALA A 101 0.26 -14.05 12.55
CA ALA A 101 1.55 -14.31 11.93
C ALA A 101 2.06 -13.09 11.13
N TYR A 102 1.22 -12.47 10.29
CA TYR A 102 1.60 -11.28 9.54
C TYR A 102 1.89 -10.08 10.44
N ILE A 103 1.14 -9.88 11.53
CA ILE A 103 1.36 -8.79 12.48
C ILE A 103 2.67 -8.98 13.26
N ASN A 104 2.98 -10.22 13.66
CA ASN A 104 4.24 -10.54 14.31
C ASN A 104 5.42 -10.30 13.36
N GLU A 105 5.31 -10.76 12.11
CA GLU A 105 6.34 -10.48 11.10
C GLU A 105 6.51 -8.97 10.86
N ALA A 106 5.40 -8.23 10.74
CA ALA A 106 5.42 -6.77 10.60
C ALA A 106 6.10 -6.08 11.79
N SER A 107 5.92 -6.61 13.00
CA SER A 107 6.56 -6.06 14.21
C SER A 107 8.08 -6.23 14.16
N VAL A 108 8.57 -7.41 13.76
CA VAL A 108 10.01 -7.66 13.58
C VAL A 108 10.61 -6.73 12.52
N ARG A 109 9.90 -6.51 11.41
CA ARG A 109 10.33 -5.59 10.34
C ARG A 109 10.37 -4.15 10.81
N LEU A 110 9.38 -3.72 11.60
CA LEU A 110 9.36 -2.39 12.20
C LEU A 110 10.57 -2.17 13.12
N ASP A 111 10.93 -3.17 13.93
CA ASP A 111 12.09 -3.08 14.81
C ASP A 111 13.41 -3.05 14.02
N SER A 112 13.51 -3.84 12.94
CA SER A 112 14.64 -3.76 12.00
C SER A 112 14.75 -2.37 11.37
N LEU A 113 13.63 -1.81 10.90
CA LEU A 113 13.58 -0.47 10.34
C LEU A 113 14.01 0.61 11.33
N ARG A 114 13.58 0.53 12.61
CA ARG A 114 14.02 1.46 13.65
C ARG A 114 15.54 1.44 13.83
N LEU A 115 16.14 0.25 13.83
CA LEU A 115 17.60 0.12 13.90
C LEU A 115 18.30 0.71 12.68
N LEU A 116 17.74 0.50 11.48
CA LEU A 116 18.27 1.10 10.25
C LEU A 116 18.13 2.63 10.24
N LEU A 117 17.05 3.19 10.77
CA LEU A 117 16.87 4.63 10.91
C LEU A 117 17.87 5.24 11.92
N ASN A 118 18.18 4.53 13.00
CA ASN A 118 19.26 4.90 13.91
C ASN A 118 20.60 4.94 13.18
N LEU A 119 20.91 3.92 12.38
CA LEU A 119 22.12 3.91 11.55
C LEU A 119 22.13 5.07 10.55
N CYS A 120 21.00 5.40 9.92
CA CYS A 120 20.90 6.56 9.02
C CYS A 120 21.28 7.86 9.75
N LYS A 121 20.86 8.02 11.01
CA LYS A 121 21.20 9.18 11.83
C LYS A 121 22.68 9.18 12.22
N ASP A 122 23.22 8.04 12.66
CA ASP A 122 24.62 7.93 13.06
C ASP A 122 25.59 8.16 11.90
N CYS A 123 25.21 7.69 10.70
CA CYS A 123 25.90 7.97 9.44
C CYS A 123 25.62 9.38 8.88
N LYS A 124 24.88 10.23 9.61
CA LYS A 124 24.52 11.61 9.23
C LYS A 124 23.79 11.71 7.88
N CYS A 125 23.06 10.66 7.49
CA CYS A 125 22.25 10.63 6.28
C CYS A 125 20.91 11.38 6.43
N VAL A 126 20.40 11.45 7.67
CA VAL A 126 19.18 12.18 8.03
C VAL A 126 19.47 13.24 9.09
N SER A 127 18.72 14.34 9.05
CA SER A 127 18.76 15.34 10.11
C SER A 127 18.10 14.80 11.39
N ASN A 128 18.46 15.36 12.55
CA ASN A 128 17.83 14.98 13.82
C ASN A 128 16.30 15.18 13.80
N GLN A 129 15.83 16.26 13.15
CA GLN A 129 14.42 16.56 13.04
C GLN A 129 13.68 15.52 12.18
N ALA A 130 14.25 15.17 11.01
CA ALA A 130 13.68 14.14 10.14
C ALA A 130 13.67 12.77 10.82
N TYR A 131 14.76 12.41 11.50
CA TYR A 131 14.83 11.20 12.31
C TYR A 131 13.72 11.15 13.36
N GLN A 132 13.50 12.22 14.13
CA GLN A 132 12.47 12.27 15.16
C GLN A 132 11.05 12.10 14.59
N GLN A 133 10.79 12.69 13.42
CA GLN A 133 9.51 12.52 12.74
C GLN A 133 9.29 11.06 12.32
N LEU A 134 10.28 10.45 11.67
CA LEU A 134 10.23 9.05 11.25
C LEU A 134 10.07 8.10 12.45
N ASP A 135 10.82 8.31 13.51
CA ASP A 135 10.75 7.49 14.74
C ASP A 135 9.40 7.62 15.45
N SER A 136 8.81 8.82 15.46
CA SER A 136 7.46 9.04 15.97
C SER A 136 6.41 8.25 15.19
N THR A 137 6.50 8.27 13.85
CA THR A 137 5.62 7.47 12.98
C THR A 137 5.83 5.97 13.20
N CYS A 138 7.08 5.51 13.32
CA CYS A 138 7.39 4.12 13.67
C CYS A 138 6.80 3.73 15.04
N SER A 139 6.82 4.63 16.02
CA SER A 139 6.22 4.41 17.35
C SER A 139 4.70 4.29 17.29
N GLU A 140 4.04 5.11 16.46
CA GLU A 140 2.62 4.98 16.19
C GLU A 140 2.26 3.64 15.54
N ILE A 141 2.97 3.25 14.48
CA ILE A 141 2.75 1.96 13.80
C ILE A 141 2.92 0.80 14.79
N GLY A 142 3.93 0.85 15.67
CA GLY A 142 4.14 -0.16 16.70
C GLY A 142 2.97 -0.27 17.69
N ARG A 143 2.39 0.85 18.12
CA ARG A 143 1.17 0.85 18.96
C ARG A 143 -0.02 0.22 18.24
N MET A 144 -0.18 0.49 16.94
CA MET A 144 -1.26 -0.07 16.13
C MET A 144 -1.12 -1.58 15.94
N LEU A 145 0.10 -2.06 15.62
CA LEU A 145 0.40 -3.49 15.52
C LEU A 145 0.11 -4.21 16.84
N GLY A 146 0.59 -3.67 17.96
CA GLY A 146 0.37 -4.24 19.28
C GLY A 146 -1.11 -4.26 19.69
N GLY A 147 -1.86 -3.19 19.40
CA GLY A 147 -3.30 -3.14 19.62
C GLY A 147 -4.05 -4.17 18.79
N TRP A 148 -3.65 -4.35 17.54
CA TRP A 148 -4.26 -5.33 16.64
C TRP A 148 -3.97 -6.77 17.08
N LEU A 149 -2.73 -7.07 17.45
CA LEU A 149 -2.36 -8.38 17.97
C LEU A 149 -3.17 -8.73 19.22
N LYS A 150 -3.27 -7.78 20.17
CA LYS A 150 -4.09 -7.95 21.38
C LYS A 150 -5.55 -8.26 21.05
N SER A 151 -6.15 -7.55 20.09
CA SER A 151 -7.55 -7.80 19.69
C SER A 151 -7.79 -9.21 19.14
N ILE A 152 -6.78 -9.80 18.49
CA ILE A 152 -6.85 -11.16 17.94
C ILE A 152 -6.71 -12.20 19.05
N THR A 153 -5.80 -11.99 20.00
CA THR A 153 -5.54 -12.95 21.08
C THR A 153 -6.53 -12.86 22.24
N SER A 154 -7.23 -11.73 22.40
CA SER A 154 -8.24 -11.50 23.44
C SER A 154 -9.67 -11.80 22.99
N SER A 155 -9.88 -12.13 21.70
CA SER A 155 -11.15 -12.67 21.23
C SER A 155 -11.25 -14.14 21.66
N PRO A 156 -12.31 -14.55 22.38
CA PRO A 156 -12.47 -15.92 22.90
C PRO A 156 -12.64 -16.98 21.81
#